data_AF-A0A257UTF9-F1
#
_entry.id   AF-A0A257UTF9-F1
#
_cell.length_a   1.000
_cell.length_b   1.000
_cell.length_c   1.000
_cell.angle_alpha   90.00
_cell.angle_beta   90.00
_cell.angle_gamma   90.00
#
_symmetry.space_group_name_H-M   'P 1'
#
loop_
_entity.id
_entity.type
_entity.pdbx_description
1 polymer ?
#
loop_
_entity_poly.entity_id
_entity_poly.type
_entity_poly.pdbx_seq_one_letter_code
_entity_poly.pdbx_strand_id
1 'polypeptide(L)'
;MIETPPRDRLAVQTHVLPFRREVVREAITTELARGGQVFFVHNRVASIAAMAALVREVAPEARVVMAHGQMDERQLEKAMDAFLGGEADVLVATAIIENGLDIPNANTLIVNRADRFGLAQLYQLRGRVGRSDRLAFTYLLVPPERSLTKEARARLTAILEFADLGAGFRIAARDLEIR
;
A
#
# COMPACT_ATOMS: atom_id res chain seq x y z
N MET A 1 12.27 -2.43 21.03
CA MET A 1 10.95 -2.19 21.67
C MET A 1 9.91 -2.82 20.76
N ILE A 2 9.21 -3.85 21.23
CA ILE A 2 8.11 -4.47 20.47
C ILE A 2 6.87 -3.66 20.84
N GLU A 3 6.44 -2.74 19.96
CA GLU A 3 5.19 -2.01 20.14
C GLU A 3 4.02 -3.00 20.07
N THR A 4 3.30 -3.14 21.17
CA THR A 4 2.05 -3.89 21.23
C THR A 4 1.08 -3.30 20.20
N PRO A 5 0.53 -4.08 19.26
CA PRO A 5 -0.40 -3.55 18.27
C PRO A 5 -1.62 -2.91 18.96
N PRO A 6 -2.16 -1.79 18.42
CA PRO A 6 -3.34 -1.13 18.98
C PRO A 6 -4.53 -2.10 19.10
N ARG A 7 -5.29 -1.99 20.20
CA ARG A 7 -6.39 -2.91 20.54
C ARG A 7 -7.52 -2.97 19.49
N ASP A 8 -7.63 -1.97 18.61
CA ASP A 8 -8.73 -1.83 17.64
C ASP A 8 -8.31 -1.98 16.17
N ARG A 9 -7.15 -2.58 15.87
CA ARG A 9 -6.67 -2.70 14.49
C ARG A 9 -7.52 -3.68 13.65
N LEU A 10 -8.24 -3.15 12.66
CA LEU A 10 -8.98 -3.95 11.68
C LEU A 10 -8.07 -4.63 10.65
N ALA A 11 -8.64 -5.56 9.87
CA ALA A 11 -7.87 -6.42 8.96
C ALA A 11 -7.25 -5.56 7.88
N VAL A 12 -6.05 -5.92 7.43
CA VAL A 12 -5.59 -5.49 6.10
C VAL A 12 -6.01 -6.57 5.10
N GLN A 13 -7.03 -6.29 4.31
CA GLN A 13 -7.43 -7.18 3.20
C GLN A 13 -6.38 -7.07 2.08
N THR A 14 -5.81 -8.20 1.68
CA THR A 14 -4.72 -8.25 0.71
C THR A 14 -5.18 -8.95 -0.56
N HIS A 15 -4.96 -8.32 -1.71
CA HIS A 15 -5.30 -8.84 -3.04
C HIS A 15 -4.04 -8.90 -3.91
N VAL A 16 -3.85 -10.00 -4.63
CA VAL A 16 -2.83 -10.11 -5.69
C VAL A 16 -3.55 -10.09 -7.04
N LEU A 17 -3.31 -9.05 -7.84
CA LEU A 17 -4.05 -8.81 -9.08
C LEU A 17 -3.11 -8.45 -10.23
N PRO A 18 -3.43 -8.82 -11.48
CA PRO A 18 -2.74 -8.26 -12.64
C PRO A 18 -2.85 -6.73 -12.65
N PHE A 19 -1.77 -6.05 -13.03
CA PHE A 19 -1.79 -4.60 -13.22
C PHE A 19 -2.82 -4.23 -14.29
N ARG A 20 -3.81 -3.45 -13.90
CA ARG A 20 -4.84 -2.89 -14.76
C ARG A 20 -5.17 -1.47 -14.32
N ARG A 21 -5.39 -0.57 -15.27
CA ARG A 21 -5.71 0.84 -14.99
C ARG A 21 -7.00 0.96 -14.17
N GLU A 22 -7.97 0.10 -14.46
CA GLU A 22 -9.25 0.03 -13.75
C GLU A 22 -9.08 -0.32 -12.27
N VAL A 23 -8.20 -1.28 -11.94
CA VAL A 23 -7.93 -1.68 -10.54
C VAL A 23 -7.29 -0.53 -9.76
N VAL A 24 -6.36 0.21 -10.39
CA VAL A 24 -5.74 1.38 -9.76
C VAL A 24 -6.77 2.49 -9.53
N ARG A 25 -7.61 2.78 -10.54
CA ARG A 25 -8.71 3.75 -10.41
C ARG A 25 -9.63 3.37 -9.26
N GLU A 26 -10.15 2.15 -9.27
CA GLU A 26 -11.10 1.66 -8.27
C GLU A 26 -10.52 1.77 -6.86
N ALA A 27 -9.33 1.21 -6.63
CA ALA A 27 -8.66 1.28 -5.33
C ALA A 27 -8.48 2.72 -4.81
N ILE A 28 -8.14 3.66 -5.70
CA ILE A 28 -8.02 5.07 -5.33
C ILE A 28 -9.39 5.68 -5.02
N THR A 29 -10.33 5.59 -5.96
CA THR A 29 -11.67 6.19 -5.82
C THR A 29 -12.42 5.70 -4.58
N THR A 30 -12.32 4.41 -4.25
CA THR A 30 -12.92 3.83 -3.05
C THR A 30 -12.32 4.39 -1.77
N GLU A 31 -11.00 4.62 -1.73
CA GLU A 31 -10.34 5.22 -0.58
C GLU A 31 -10.72 6.70 -0.42
N LEU A 32 -10.77 7.44 -1.53
CA LEU A 32 -11.15 8.86 -1.49
C LEU A 32 -12.60 9.06 -1.07
N ALA A 33 -13.51 8.17 -1.51
CA ALA A 33 -14.92 8.22 -1.14
C ALA A 33 -15.16 8.10 0.38
N ARG A 34 -14.22 7.50 1.12
CA ARG A 34 -14.23 7.44 2.58
C ARG A 34 -13.31 8.46 3.26
N GLY A 35 -12.73 9.39 2.50
CA GLY A 35 -11.86 10.45 3.00
C GLY A 35 -10.50 9.96 3.50
N GLY A 36 -10.00 8.83 2.98
CA GLY A 36 -8.67 8.34 3.31
C GLY A 36 -7.64 8.64 2.22
N GLN A 37 -6.41 8.19 2.46
CA GLN A 37 -5.28 8.42 1.57
C GLN A 37 -4.68 7.11 1.06
N VAL A 38 -4.07 7.18 -0.13
CA VAL A 38 -3.50 6.03 -0.83
C VAL A 38 -1.99 6.14 -0.90
N PHE A 39 -1.31 5.06 -0.52
CA PHE A 39 0.12 4.92 -0.72
C PHE A 39 0.40 4.02 -1.92
N PHE A 40 0.91 4.60 -3.00
CA PHE A 40 1.23 3.89 -4.24
C PHE A 40 2.75 3.69 -4.36
N VAL A 41 3.21 2.45 -4.27
CA VAL A 41 4.63 2.10 -4.34
C VAL A 41 5.01 1.65 -5.75
N HIS A 42 6.01 2.31 -6.34
CA HIS A 42 6.66 1.92 -7.59
C HIS A 42 8.18 2.00 -7.44
N ASN A 43 8.83 0.86 -7.24
CA ASN A 43 10.26 0.82 -6.89
C ASN A 43 11.19 0.95 -8.11
N ARG A 44 11.04 2.02 -8.90
CA ARG A 44 11.93 2.36 -10.01
C ARG A 44 11.88 3.86 -10.30
N VAL A 45 12.93 4.58 -9.91
CA VAL A 45 13.00 6.05 -10.09
C VAL A 45 12.87 6.45 -11.57
N ALA A 46 13.52 5.71 -12.48
CA ALA A 46 13.48 6.01 -13.91
C ALA A 46 12.05 6.03 -14.53
N SER A 47 11.07 5.39 -13.90
CA SER A 47 9.68 5.31 -14.42
C SER A 47 8.61 5.80 -13.44
N ILE A 48 9.01 6.33 -12.28
CA ILE A 48 8.04 6.78 -11.26
C ILE A 48 7.24 7.99 -11.73
N ALA A 49 7.85 8.92 -12.47
CA ALA A 49 7.14 10.07 -13.04
C ALA A 49 6.02 9.65 -13.99
N ALA A 50 6.27 8.64 -14.84
CA ALA A 50 5.25 8.06 -15.72
C ALA A 50 4.13 7.37 -14.92
N MET A 51 4.47 6.74 -13.80
CA MET A 51 3.47 6.13 -12.91
C MET A 51 2.61 7.19 -12.20
N ALA A 52 3.21 8.30 -11.75
CA ALA A 52 2.47 9.42 -11.18
C ALA A 52 1.55 10.08 -12.21
N ALA A 53 1.99 10.21 -13.47
CA ALA A 53 1.15 10.66 -14.56
C ALA A 53 -0.03 9.70 -14.82
N LEU A 54 0.23 8.39 -14.83
CA LEU A 54 -0.83 7.38 -14.96
C LEU A 54 -1.84 7.49 -13.82
N VAL A 55 -1.38 7.65 -12.58
CA VAL A 55 -2.26 7.81 -11.40
C VAL A 55 -3.15 9.04 -11.56
N ARG A 56 -2.61 10.19 -11.99
CA ARG A 56 -3.40 11.40 -12.28
C ARG A 56 -4.41 11.20 -13.41
N GLU A 57 -4.06 10.43 -14.44
CA GLU A 57 -4.98 10.14 -15.55
C GLU A 57 -6.14 9.24 -15.11
N VAL A 58 -5.86 8.25 -14.25
CA VAL A 58 -6.90 7.30 -13.79
C VAL A 58 -7.71 7.81 -12.60
N ALA A 59 -7.23 8.80 -11.86
CA ALA A 59 -7.93 9.44 -10.75
C ALA A 59 -7.72 10.97 -10.82
N PRO A 60 -8.35 11.67 -11.79
CA PRO A 60 -8.16 13.10 -12.01
C PRO A 60 -8.60 13.99 -10.84
N GLU A 61 -9.49 13.49 -9.98
CA GLU A 61 -9.95 14.15 -8.77
C GLU A 61 -8.95 14.09 -7.61
N ALA A 62 -7.96 13.20 -7.69
CA ALA A 62 -6.98 13.00 -6.62
C ALA A 62 -5.85 14.04 -6.67
N ARG A 63 -5.50 14.60 -5.51
CA ARG A 63 -4.29 15.42 -5.34
C ARG A 63 -3.08 14.51 -5.23
N VAL A 64 -2.35 14.32 -6.34
CA VAL A 64 -1.24 13.35 -6.44
C VAL A 64 0.13 14.01 -6.29
N VAL A 65 0.88 13.57 -5.28
CA VAL A 65 2.29 13.92 -5.08
C VAL A 65 3.21 12.72 -5.35
N MET A 66 4.48 13.00 -5.61
CA MET A 66 5.51 11.99 -5.90
C MET A 66 6.69 12.18 -4.96
N ALA A 67 7.26 11.08 -4.46
CA ALA A 67 8.43 11.10 -3.58
C ALA A 67 9.44 10.00 -3.93
N HIS A 68 10.70 10.36 -4.17
CA HIS A 68 11.78 9.39 -4.36
C HIS A 68 13.15 9.94 -3.94
N GLY A 69 14.10 9.06 -3.62
CA GLY A 69 15.39 9.44 -3.05
C GLY A 69 16.32 10.28 -3.95
N GLN A 70 16.03 10.42 -5.24
CA GLN A 70 16.75 11.34 -6.14
C GLN A 70 16.14 12.76 -6.24
N MET A 71 15.07 13.06 -5.48
CA MET A 71 14.53 14.42 -5.42
C MET A 71 15.42 15.31 -4.58
N ASP A 72 15.36 16.62 -4.83
CA ASP A 72 15.90 17.61 -3.91
C ASP A 72 15.24 17.46 -2.53
N GLU A 73 16.03 17.65 -1.46
CA GLU A 73 15.57 17.43 -0.09
C GLU A 73 14.33 18.28 0.25
N ARG A 74 14.29 19.55 -0.16
CA ARG A 74 13.14 20.43 0.09
C ARG A 74 11.91 20.00 -0.70
N GLN A 75 12.10 19.47 -1.91
CA GLN A 75 11.00 18.95 -2.71
C GLN A 75 10.43 17.67 -2.11
N LEU A 76 11.30 16.79 -1.59
CA LEU A 76 10.90 15.57 -0.92
C LEU A 76 10.13 15.90 0.37
N GLU A 77 10.68 16.77 1.22
CA GLU A 77 10.04 17.25 2.45
C GLU A 77 8.65 17.82 2.16
N LYS A 78 8.54 18.76 1.20
CA LYS A 78 7.26 19.35 0.80
C LYS A 78 6.23 18.32 0.32
N ALA A 79 6.65 17.32 -0.46
CA ALA A 79 5.76 16.26 -0.93
C ALA A 79 5.28 15.37 0.22
N MET A 80 6.17 15.09 1.19
CA MET A 80 5.84 14.32 2.37
C MET A 80 4.91 15.09 3.31
N ASP A 81 5.18 16.36 3.57
CA ASP A 81 4.32 17.22 4.40
C ASP A 81 2.92 17.35 3.82
N ALA A 82 2.81 17.58 2.50
CA ALA A 82 1.52 17.62 1.83
C ALA A 82 0.73 16.33 2.01
N PHE A 83 1.40 15.17 1.95
CA PHE A 83 0.74 13.89 2.18
C PHE A 83 0.39 13.67 3.65
N LEU A 84 1.31 13.88 4.59
CA LEU A 84 1.06 13.68 6.02
C LEU A 84 -0.01 14.65 6.56
N GLY A 85 -0.07 15.88 6.03
CA GLY A 85 -1.06 16.90 6.37
C GLY A 85 -2.43 16.74 5.70
N GLY A 86 -2.61 15.74 4.82
CA GLY A 86 -3.88 15.54 4.10
C GLY A 86 -4.14 16.54 2.96
N GLU A 87 -3.12 17.32 2.57
CA GLU A 87 -3.17 18.21 1.40
C GLU A 87 -3.03 17.44 0.08
N ALA A 88 -2.47 16.23 0.13
CA ALA A 88 -2.40 15.29 -0.98
C ALA A 88 -3.15 14.00 -0.64
N ASP A 89 -3.85 13.43 -1.62
CA ASP A 89 -4.67 12.24 -1.46
C ASP A 89 -3.89 10.95 -1.77
N VAL A 90 -2.93 11.04 -2.70
CA VAL A 90 -2.14 9.91 -3.17
C VAL A 90 -0.66 10.26 -3.19
N LEU A 91 0.14 9.43 -2.52
CA LEU A 91 1.60 9.49 -2.56
C LEU A 91 2.13 8.37 -3.46
N VAL A 92 2.74 8.75 -4.58
CA VAL A 92 3.45 7.83 -5.48
C VAL A 92 4.93 7.82 -5.12
N ALA A 93 5.43 6.72 -4.57
CA ALA A 93 6.80 6.66 -4.04
C ALA A 93 7.60 5.42 -4.44
N THR A 94 8.93 5.54 -4.40
CA THR A 94 9.82 4.37 -4.39
C THR A 94 9.84 3.71 -3.01
N ALA A 95 10.23 2.42 -2.96
CA ALA A 95 10.37 1.69 -1.70
C ALA A 95 11.40 2.33 -0.74
N ILE A 96 12.36 3.12 -1.25
CA ILE A 96 13.46 3.74 -0.49
C ILE A 96 12.97 4.69 0.63
N ILE A 97 11.70 5.08 0.64
CA ILE A 97 11.05 5.72 1.81
C ILE A 97 10.96 4.75 3.03
N GLU A 98 11.42 3.49 2.88
CA GLU A 98 11.46 2.41 3.87
C GLU A 98 12.24 2.74 5.15
N ASN A 99 13.20 3.66 5.19
CA ASN A 99 13.95 3.91 6.43
C ASN A 99 13.44 5.17 7.16
N GLY A 100 12.23 5.10 7.75
CA GLY A 100 11.81 6.05 8.79
C GLY A 100 10.44 6.68 8.65
N LEU A 101 9.75 6.54 7.51
CA LEU A 101 8.43 7.14 7.31
C LEU A 101 7.31 6.17 7.67
N ASP A 102 6.78 6.34 8.88
CA ASP A 102 5.46 5.85 9.24
C ASP A 102 4.40 6.66 8.48
N ILE A 103 3.46 5.97 7.84
CA ILE A 103 2.40 6.59 7.04
C ILE A 103 1.05 6.23 7.68
N PRO A 104 0.78 6.74 8.90
CA PRO A 104 -0.36 6.29 9.70
C PRO A 104 -1.71 6.58 9.02
N ASN A 105 -1.74 7.59 8.14
CA ASN A 105 -2.98 8.08 7.54
C ASN A 105 -3.40 7.27 6.29
N ALA A 106 -2.52 6.42 5.75
CA ALA A 106 -2.84 5.62 4.57
C ALA A 106 -3.58 4.32 4.96
N ASN A 107 -4.80 4.16 4.45
CA ASN A 107 -5.58 2.93 4.63
C ASN A 107 -5.59 2.04 3.39
N THR A 108 -5.09 2.53 2.25
CA THR A 108 -4.91 1.71 1.04
C THR A 108 -3.46 1.77 0.57
N LEU A 109 -2.86 0.59 0.43
CA LEU A 109 -1.55 0.37 -0.17
C LEU A 109 -1.72 -0.23 -1.56
N ILE A 110 -1.06 0.34 -2.56
CA ILE A 110 -0.95 -0.25 -3.90
C ILE A 110 0.53 -0.47 -4.19
N VAL A 111 0.96 -1.73 -4.34
CA VAL A 111 2.34 -2.07 -4.70
C VAL A 111 2.40 -2.47 -6.16
N ASN A 112 2.95 -1.60 -7.01
CA ASN A 112 3.20 -1.92 -8.40
C ASN A 112 4.44 -2.80 -8.56
N ARG A 113 4.36 -3.80 -9.44
CA ARG A 113 5.41 -4.80 -9.66
C ARG A 113 5.78 -5.53 -8.37
N ALA A 114 4.77 -5.97 -7.62
CA ALA A 114 4.94 -6.75 -6.39
C ALA A 114 5.78 -8.02 -6.62
N ASP A 115 5.82 -8.54 -7.85
CA ASP A 115 6.69 -9.62 -8.30
C ASP A 115 8.19 -9.34 -8.10
N ARG A 116 8.59 -8.06 -8.00
CA ARG A 116 9.99 -7.65 -7.85
C ARG A 116 10.45 -7.40 -6.42
N PHE A 117 9.53 -7.46 -5.45
CA PHE A 117 9.86 -7.22 -4.05
C PHE A 117 10.18 -8.53 -3.33
N GLY A 118 11.07 -8.49 -2.34
CA GLY A 118 11.25 -9.59 -1.40
C GLY A 118 10.05 -9.77 -0.46
N LEU A 119 9.90 -10.96 0.13
CA LEU A 119 8.76 -11.27 1.01
C LEU A 119 8.74 -10.34 2.23
N ALA A 120 9.91 -10.13 2.83
CA ALA A 120 10.07 -9.24 3.98
C ALA A 120 9.69 -7.78 3.65
N GLN A 121 10.07 -7.29 2.46
CA GLN A 121 9.73 -5.93 2.02
C GLN A 121 8.22 -5.77 1.85
N LEU A 122 7.56 -6.72 1.19
CA LEU A 122 6.10 -6.69 1.04
C LEU A 122 5.39 -6.73 2.41
N TYR A 123 5.90 -7.53 3.34
CA TYR A 123 5.37 -7.61 4.70
C TYR A 123 5.54 -6.30 5.47
N GLN A 124 6.72 -5.66 5.36
CA GLN A 124 7.00 -4.37 5.98
C GLN A 124 6.13 -3.26 5.40
N LEU A 125 5.97 -3.19 4.07
CA LEU A 125 5.09 -2.24 3.41
C LEU A 125 3.63 -2.41 3.86
N ARG A 126 3.13 -3.65 3.90
CA ARG A 126 1.78 -3.97 4.41
C ARG A 126 1.60 -3.54 5.86
N GLY A 127 2.63 -3.64 6.68
CA GLY A 127 2.61 -3.22 8.08
C GLY A 127 2.39 -1.72 8.30
N ARG A 128 2.66 -0.88 7.28
CA ARG A 128 2.54 0.59 7.33
C ARG A 128 1.15 1.13 7.05
N VAL A 129 0.22 0.29 6.63
CA VAL A 129 -1.17 0.69 6.40
C VAL A 129 -2.12 0.10 7.43
N GLY A 130 -3.29 0.74 7.61
CA GLY A 130 -4.32 0.29 8.53
C GLY A 130 -3.95 0.47 9.99
N ARG A 131 -3.47 1.67 10.34
CA ARG A 131 -3.31 2.10 11.74
C ARG A 131 -4.58 2.75 12.31
N SER A 132 -5.62 2.92 11.49
CA SER A 132 -6.94 3.42 11.89
C SER A 132 -7.86 2.29 12.38
N ASP A 133 -9.00 2.67 12.93
CA ASP A 133 -10.15 1.81 13.25
C ASP A 133 -10.94 1.38 12.00
N ARG A 134 -10.41 1.60 10.80
CA ARG A 134 -11.04 1.28 9.51
C ARG A 134 -10.35 0.12 8.82
N LEU A 135 -11.13 -0.62 8.01
CA LEU A 135 -10.59 -1.67 7.15
C LEU A 135 -9.56 -1.09 6.18
N ALA A 136 -8.38 -1.68 6.14
CA ALA A 136 -7.33 -1.30 5.21
C ALA A 136 -7.21 -2.30 4.06
N PHE A 137 -6.75 -1.82 2.92
CA PHE A 137 -6.59 -2.62 1.72
C PHE A 137 -5.14 -2.61 1.24
N THR A 138 -4.67 -3.74 0.73
CA THR A 138 -3.38 -3.87 0.07
C THR A 138 -3.55 -4.55 -1.28
N TYR A 139 -3.21 -3.85 -2.36
CA TYR A 139 -3.25 -4.34 -3.72
C TYR A 139 -1.82 -4.60 -4.21
N LEU A 140 -1.47 -5.87 -4.36
CA LEU A 140 -0.19 -6.33 -4.89
C LEU A 140 -0.34 -6.54 -6.40
N LEU A 141 0.05 -5.53 -7.18
CA LEU A 141 -0.10 -5.54 -8.63
C LEU A 141 1.09 -6.22 -9.31
N VAL A 142 0.79 -7.17 -10.18
CA VAL A 142 1.77 -8.03 -10.86
C VAL A 142 1.60 -8.01 -12.37
N PRO A 143 2.63 -8.36 -13.17
CA PRO A 143 2.40 -8.68 -14.58
C PRO A 143 1.43 -9.87 -14.72
N PRO A 144 0.92 -10.15 -15.94
CA PRO A 144 0.10 -11.34 -16.19
C PRO A 144 0.75 -12.61 -15.62
N GLU A 145 -0.05 -13.50 -15.04
CA GLU A 145 0.45 -14.64 -14.25
C GLU A 145 1.44 -15.54 -15.00
N ARG A 146 1.26 -15.67 -16.32
CA ARG A 146 2.16 -16.40 -17.24
C ARG A 146 3.59 -15.84 -17.28
N SER A 147 3.78 -14.58 -16.89
CA SER A 147 5.07 -13.89 -16.88
C SER A 147 5.77 -13.97 -15.52
N LEU A 148 5.16 -14.58 -14.50
CA LEU A 148 5.74 -14.69 -13.16
C LEU A 148 6.71 -15.87 -13.06
N THR A 149 7.82 -15.66 -12.36
CA THR A 149 8.71 -16.76 -11.98
C THR A 149 8.05 -17.61 -10.90
N LYS A 150 8.48 -18.88 -10.80
CA LYS A 150 8.02 -19.80 -9.74
C LYS A 150 8.26 -19.22 -8.35
N GLU A 151 9.41 -18.58 -8.14
CA GLU A 151 9.78 -17.93 -6.87
C GLU A 151 8.87 -16.73 -6.55
N ALA A 152 8.57 -15.88 -7.53
CA ALA A 152 7.66 -14.76 -7.34
C ALA A 152 6.26 -15.24 -6.98
N ARG A 153 5.77 -16.29 -7.65
CA ARG A 153 4.47 -16.90 -7.33
C ARG A 153 4.44 -17.47 -5.91
N ALA A 154 5.42 -18.26 -5.53
CA ALA A 154 5.51 -18.84 -4.18
C ALA A 154 5.53 -17.75 -3.10
N ARG A 155 6.26 -16.66 -3.32
CA ARG A 155 6.28 -15.51 -2.41
C ARG A 155 4.93 -14.80 -2.31
N LEU A 156 4.24 -14.58 -3.43
CA LEU A 156 2.93 -13.94 -3.47
C LEU A 156 1.85 -14.82 -2.81
N THR A 157 1.95 -16.14 -2.94
CA THR A 157 1.10 -17.08 -2.21
C THR A 157 1.36 -17.00 -0.70
N ALA A 158 2.63 -17.06 -0.28
CA ALA A 158 2.99 -17.00 1.13
C ALA A 158 2.46 -15.74 1.81
N ILE A 159 2.53 -14.56 1.16
CA ILE A 159 2.01 -13.32 1.78
C ILE A 159 0.49 -13.31 1.95
N LEU A 160 -0.26 -13.98 1.05
CA LEU A 160 -1.71 -14.14 1.18
C LEU A 160 -2.07 -15.07 2.34
N GLU A 161 -1.38 -16.20 2.47
CA GLU A 161 -1.57 -17.14 3.59
C GLU A 161 -1.31 -16.46 4.95
N PHE A 162 -0.26 -15.64 5.05
CA PHE A 162 -0.01 -14.84 6.25
C PHE A 162 -1.08 -13.77 6.52
N ALA A 163 -1.73 -13.24 5.49
CA ALA A 163 -2.81 -12.28 5.66
C ALA A 163 -4.08 -12.96 6.23
N ASP A 164 -4.41 -14.16 5.74
CA ASP A 164 -5.56 -14.94 6.22
C ASP A 164 -5.37 -15.47 7.65
N LEU A 165 -4.16 -15.89 8.03
CA LEU A 165 -3.87 -16.33 9.40
C LEU A 165 -4.14 -15.22 10.44
N GLY A 166 -3.90 -13.95 10.10
CA GLY A 166 -4.24 -12.80 10.94
C GLY A 166 -5.73 -12.48 11.01
N ALA A 167 -6.52 -12.93 10.05
CA ALA A 167 -7.98 -12.85 10.07
C ALA A 167 -8.60 -13.99 10.89
N GLY A 168 -8.09 -15.22 10.76
CA GLY A 168 -8.55 -16.39 11.52
C GLY A 168 -8.41 -16.24 13.04
N PHE A 169 -7.31 -15.64 13.51
CA PHE A 169 -7.12 -15.33 14.94
C PHE A 169 -8.17 -14.36 15.50
N ARG A 170 -8.66 -13.41 14.69
CA ARG A 170 -9.64 -12.41 15.14
C ARG A 170 -11.08 -12.89 15.08
N ILE A 171 -11.42 -13.76 14.13
CA ILE A 171 -12.69 -14.48 14.15
C ILE A 171 -12.79 -15.31 15.43
N ALA A 172 -11.74 -16.08 15.74
CA ALA A 172 -11.68 -16.87 16.98
C ALA A 172 -11.74 -15.99 18.24
N ALA A 173 -11.04 -14.86 18.28
CA ALA A 173 -11.08 -13.94 19.42
C ALA A 173 -12.45 -13.26 19.59
N ARG A 174 -13.14 -12.94 18.50
CA ARG A 174 -14.48 -12.32 18.55
C ARG A 174 -15.57 -13.32 18.97
N ASP A 175 -15.43 -14.60 18.60
CA ASP A 175 -16.28 -15.69 19.11
C ASP A 175 -16.13 -15.89 20.63
N LEU A 176 -14.94 -15.62 21.18
CA LEU A 176 -14.66 -15.69 22.62
C LEU A 176 -15.27 -14.52 23.42
N GLU A 177 -15.41 -13.34 22.82
CA GLU A 177 -16.01 -12.15 23.47
C GLU A 177 -17.54 -12.11 23.41
N ILE A 178 -18.16 -12.89 22.51
CA ILE A 178 -19.63 -12.98 22.37
C ILE A 178 -20.24 -14.01 23.34
N ARG A 179 -19.43 -14.62 24.20
CA ARG A 179 -19.82 -15.64 25.19
C ARG A 179 -19.76 -15.11 26.62
#